data_AF-A0A967TCF1-F1
#
_entry.id   AF-A0A967TCF1-F1
#
_cell.length_a   1.000
_cell.length_b   1.000
_cell.length_c   1.000
_cell.angle_alpha   90.00
_cell.angle_beta   90.00
_cell.angle_gamma   90.00
#
_symmetry.space_group_name_H-M   'P 1'
#
loop_
_entity.id
_entity.type
_entity.pdbx_description
1 polymer ?
#
loop_
_entity_poly.entity_id
_entity_poly.type
_entity_poly.pdbx_seq_one_letter_code
_entity_poly.pdbx_strand_id
1 'polypeptide(L)'
;PCTGLVVMGGVFAESVDFAGRLAGVVCVGVGLPPPEPERAELQSHFASAGEDGNAVAYQQPAMIKVLQMAGRLLRDPGDRGVLCLVDARFKDAAYSRFF
;
A
#
# COMPACT_ATOMS: atom_id res chain seq x y z
N PRO A 1 19.62 -16.30 -3.75
CA PRO A 1 18.60 -15.27 -3.47
C PRO A 1 18.34 -14.43 -4.73
N CYS A 2 17.09 -14.39 -5.21
CA CYS A 2 16.69 -13.55 -6.35
C CYS A 2 15.92 -12.34 -5.83
N THR A 3 16.16 -11.18 -6.42
CA THR A 3 15.47 -9.92 -6.07
C THR A 3 14.61 -9.49 -7.25
N GLY A 4 13.30 -9.32 -7.01
CA GLY A 4 12.37 -8.73 -7.97
C GLY A 4 12.07 -7.27 -7.59
N LEU A 5 11.98 -6.40 -8.60
CA LEU A 5 11.58 -5.00 -8.43
C LEU A 5 10.24 -4.82 -9.13
N VAL A 6 9.25 -4.28 -8.42
CA VAL A 6 7.91 -4.00 -8.95
C VAL A 6 7.48 -2.61 -8.52
N VAL A 7 6.85 -1.87 -9.43
CA VAL A 7 6.30 -0.54 -9.14
C VAL A 7 4.90 -0.68 -8.54
N MET A 8 4.67 -0.11 -7.35
CA MET A 8 3.35 -0.12 -6.72
C MET A 8 2.32 0.60 -7.61
N GLY A 9 1.29 -0.13 -8.05
CA GLY A 9 0.23 0.38 -8.92
C GLY A 9 0.46 0.24 -10.43
N GLY A 10 1.55 -0.40 -10.87
CA GLY A 10 1.67 -0.86 -12.26
C GLY A 10 0.93 -2.20 -12.48
N VAL A 11 0.64 -2.54 -13.74
CA VAL A 11 0.01 -3.85 -14.14
C VAL A 11 0.74 -5.05 -13.52
N PHE A 12 2.05 -4.94 -13.28
CA PHE A 12 2.87 -5.98 -12.66
C PHE A 12 2.70 -6.11 -11.13
N ALA A 13 2.10 -5.15 -10.43
CA ALA A 13 1.86 -5.22 -8.99
C ALA A 13 0.71 -6.17 -8.62
N GLU A 14 -0.22 -6.40 -9.55
CA GLU A 14 -1.34 -7.34 -9.36
C GLU A 14 -1.06 -8.72 -9.98
N SER A 15 -0.48 -8.78 -11.18
CA SER A 15 -0.41 -10.04 -11.96
C SER A 15 0.89 -10.84 -11.82
N VAL A 16 1.90 -10.35 -11.10
CA VAL A 16 3.15 -11.13 -10.92
C VAL A 16 2.94 -12.13 -9.80
N ASP A 17 2.76 -13.40 -10.17
CA ASP A 17 2.86 -14.51 -9.24
C ASP A 17 4.33 -14.88 -9.06
N PHE A 18 4.85 -14.66 -7.85
CA PHE A 18 6.20 -15.07 -7.51
C PHE A 18 6.17 -16.55 -7.13
N ALA A 19 6.74 -17.40 -7.97
CA ALA A 19 6.90 -18.82 -7.68
C ALA A 19 7.81 -19.01 -6.46
N GLY A 20 7.27 -19.63 -5.41
CA GLY A 20 7.97 -19.88 -4.15
C GLY A 20 7.73 -18.83 -3.06
N ARG A 21 8.34 -19.05 -1.88
CA ARG A 21 8.21 -18.18 -0.71
C ARG A 21 9.07 -16.93 -0.85
N LEU A 22 8.48 -15.76 -0.61
CA LEU A 22 9.23 -14.51 -0.51
C LEU A 22 9.86 -14.42 0.87
N ALA A 23 11.16 -14.11 0.94
CA ALA A 23 11.84 -13.87 2.22
C ALA A 23 11.52 -12.49 2.82
N GLY A 24 11.17 -11.52 1.96
CA GLY A 24 10.81 -10.18 2.39
C GLY A 24 10.32 -9.30 1.24
N VAL A 25 9.69 -8.20 1.62
CA VAL A 25 9.21 -7.13 0.74
C VAL A 25 9.75 -5.80 1.26
N VAL A 26 10.25 -4.97 0.36
CA VAL A 26 10.66 -3.60 0.68
C VAL A 26 9.72 -2.64 -0.05
N CYS A 27 8.89 -1.93 0.69
CA CYS A 27 8.02 -0.89 0.16
C CYS A 27 8.70 0.47 0.31
N VAL A 28 9.11 1.06 -0.81
CA VAL A 28 9.69 2.41 -0.84
C VAL A 28 8.61 3.41 -1.21
N GLY A 29 8.31 4.32 -0.29
CA GLY A 29 7.17 5.24 -0.41
C GLY A 29 5.82 4.59 -0.05
N VAL A 30 4.83 5.42 0.24
CA VAL A 30 3.47 4.94 0.58
C VAL A 30 2.60 4.62 -0.65
N GLY A 31 3.01 5.06 -1.85
CA GLY A 31 2.26 4.81 -3.09
C GLY A 31 0.92 5.53 -3.17
N LEU A 32 0.87 6.82 -2.75
CA LEU A 32 -0.33 7.65 -2.85
C LEU A 32 -0.86 7.65 -4.30
N PRO A 33 -2.20 7.63 -4.48
CA PRO A 33 -2.79 7.89 -5.79
C PRO A 33 -2.32 9.24 -6.35
N PRO A 34 -2.19 9.36 -7.69
CA PRO A 34 -1.90 10.64 -8.32
C PRO A 34 -3.01 11.67 -8.01
N PRO A 35 -2.67 12.97 -7.96
CA PRO A 35 -3.63 14.03 -7.72
C PRO A 35 -4.45 14.32 -8.98
N GLU A 36 -5.43 13.46 -9.26
CA GLU A 36 -6.35 13.60 -10.38
C GLU A 36 -7.64 14.33 -9.96
N PRO A 37 -8.37 14.99 -10.88
CA PRO A 37 -9.60 15.72 -10.56
C PRO A 37 -10.65 14.87 -9.84
N GLU A 38 -10.87 13.64 -10.30
CA GLU A 38 -11.77 12.68 -9.66
C GLU A 38 -11.40 12.43 -8.19
N ARG A 39 -10.10 12.47 -7.87
CA ARG A 39 -9.62 12.26 -6.52
C ARG A 39 -9.85 13.46 -5.61
N ALA A 40 -9.73 14.67 -6.16
CA ALA A 40 -10.09 15.90 -5.47
C ALA A 40 -11.60 16.00 -5.23
N GLU A 41 -12.41 15.55 -6.19
CA GLU A 41 -13.87 15.43 -6.03
C GLU A 41 -14.23 14.44 -4.92
N LEU A 42 -13.61 13.26 -4.92
CA LEU A 42 -13.82 12.25 -3.87
C LEU A 42 -13.44 12.80 -2.48
N GLN A 43 -12.28 13.45 -2.37
CA GLN A 43 -11.86 14.11 -1.14
C GLN A 43 -12.90 15.14 -0.68
N SER A 44 -13.35 16.00 -1.59
CA SER A 44 -14.31 17.07 -1.28
C SER A 44 -15.67 16.53 -0.88
N HIS A 45 -16.13 15.47 -1.54
CA HIS A 45 -17.39 14.80 -1.25
C HIS A 45 -17.41 14.27 0.18
N PHE A 46 -16.42 13.47 0.57
CA PHE A 46 -16.35 12.92 1.92
C PHE A 46 -16.04 13.98 2.99
N ALA A 47 -15.24 15.00 2.66
CA ALA A 47 -15.05 16.15 3.54
C ALA A 47 -16.37 16.90 3.81
N SER A 48 -17.21 17.08 2.79
CA SER A 48 -18.52 17.74 2.95
C SER A 48 -19.52 16.93 3.78
N ALA A 49 -19.34 15.61 3.85
CA ALA A 49 -20.11 14.69 4.68
C ALA A 49 -19.62 14.60 6.14
N GLY A 50 -18.56 15.34 6.50
CA GLY A 50 -17.96 15.33 7.84
C GLY A 50 -16.94 14.21 8.08
N GLU A 51 -16.53 13.50 7.02
CA GLU A 51 -15.50 12.46 7.08
C GLU A 51 -14.12 13.01 6.74
N ASP A 52 -13.07 12.22 7.02
CA ASP A 52 -11.71 12.52 6.59
C ASP A 52 -11.56 12.19 5.09
N GLY A 53 -11.94 13.15 4.24
CA GLY A 53 -11.85 12.99 2.79
C GLY A 53 -10.43 12.71 2.29
N ASN A 54 -9.39 13.17 3.00
CA ASN A 54 -8.01 12.86 2.63
C ASN A 54 -7.66 11.40 2.92
N ALA A 55 -8.16 10.85 4.04
CA ALA A 55 -8.01 9.43 4.34
C ALA A 55 -8.69 8.55 3.27
N VAL A 56 -9.92 8.88 2.89
CA VAL A 56 -10.69 8.12 1.89
C VAL A 56 -10.06 8.21 0.49
N ALA A 57 -9.69 9.42 0.08
CA ALA A 57 -9.17 9.62 -1.27
C ALA A 57 -7.74 9.10 -1.42
N TYR A 58 -6.85 9.30 -0.44
CA TYR A 58 -5.42 9.07 -0.63
C TYR A 58 -4.82 8.02 0.30
N GLN A 59 -5.08 8.09 1.60
CA GLN A 59 -4.39 7.23 2.59
C GLN A 59 -4.86 5.78 2.54
N GLN A 60 -6.17 5.54 2.57
CA GLN A 60 -6.75 4.19 2.51
C GLN A 60 -6.34 3.45 1.23
N PRO A 61 -6.44 4.03 0.02
CA PRO A 61 -5.99 3.37 -1.20
C PRO A 61 -4.49 3.05 -1.21
N ALA A 62 -3.67 3.95 -0.66
CA ALA A 62 -2.23 3.73 -0.52
C ALA A 62 -1.93 2.55 0.42
N MET A 63 -2.58 2.50 1.58
CA MET A 63 -2.37 1.44 2.56
C MET A 63 -2.92 0.09 2.11
N ILE A 64 -4.03 0.06 1.37
CA ILE A 64 -4.53 -1.17 0.73
C ILE A 64 -3.46 -1.79 -0.16
N LYS A 65 -2.76 -1.00 -0.99
CA LYS A 65 -1.67 -1.50 -1.84
C LYS A 65 -0.51 -2.06 -1.01
N VAL A 66 -0.12 -1.37 0.07
CA VAL A 66 0.95 -1.85 0.97
C VAL A 66 0.55 -3.17 1.63
N LEU A 67 -0.67 -3.29 2.12
CA LEU A 67 -1.19 -4.51 2.75
C LEU A 67 -1.33 -5.66 1.75
N GLN A 68 -1.74 -5.39 0.51
CA GLN A 68 -1.75 -6.40 -0.56
C GLN A 68 -0.35 -6.93 -0.85
N MET A 69 0.66 -6.05 -0.87
CA MET A 69 2.06 -6.47 -1.00
C MET A 69 2.53 -7.30 0.20
N ALA A 70 2.13 -6.94 1.41
CA ALA A 70 2.39 -7.75 2.61
C ALA A 70 1.69 -9.12 2.54
N GLY A 71 0.47 -9.21 1.99
CA GLY A 71 -0.24 -10.47 1.77
C GLY A 71 0.48 -11.43 0.81
N ARG A 72 1.35 -10.93 -0.07
CA ARG A 72 2.21 -11.80 -0.92
C ARG A 72 3.31 -12.51 -0.12
N LEU A 73 3.68 -11.97 1.04
CA LEU A 73 4.70 -12.51 1.93
C LEU A 73 4.17 -13.63 2.82
N LEU A 74 2.90 -13.55 3.23
CA LEU A 74 2.24 -14.47 4.15
C LEU A 74 1.01 -15.09 3.47
N ARG A 75 1.19 -16.24 2.81
CA ARG A 75 0.14 -16.95 2.07
C ARG A 75 -0.44 -18.10 2.89
N ASP A 76 0.39 -18.74 3.70
CA ASP A 76 0.01 -19.81 4.62
C ASP A 76 0.28 -19.43 6.09
N PRO A 77 -0.43 -20.01 7.08
CA PRO A 77 -0.21 -19.73 8.50
C PRO A 77 1.22 -19.99 9.00
N GLY A 78 1.98 -20.82 8.28
CA GLY A 78 3.39 -21.13 8.59
C GLY A 78 4.40 -20.25 7.86
N ASP A 79 3.96 -19.29 7.04
CA ASP A 79 4.83 -18.36 6.35
C ASP A 79 5.42 -17.33 7.31
N ARG A 80 6.66 -16.93 7.03
CA ARG A 80 7.38 -15.88 7.74
C ARG A 80 8.18 -15.08 6.74
N GLY A 81 8.30 -13.79 7.00
CA GLY A 81 9.16 -12.92 6.22
C GLY A 81 9.26 -11.52 6.82
N VAL A 82 10.01 -10.66 6.14
CA VAL A 82 10.24 -9.27 6.58
C VAL A 82 9.54 -8.29 5.65
N LEU A 83 8.69 -7.43 6.21
CA LEU A 83 8.17 -6.24 5.52
C LEU A 83 8.99 -5.02 5.97
N CYS A 84 9.72 -4.41 5.05
CA CYS A 84 10.48 -3.19 5.28
C CYS A 84 9.75 -2.01 4.65
N LEU A 85 9.37 -1.04 5.47
CA LEU A 85 8.65 0.16 5.05
C LEU A 85 9.61 1.36 5.04
N VAL A 86 9.87 1.91 3.85
CA VAL A 86 10.86 2.96 3.61
C VAL A 86 10.14 4.24 3.20
N ASP A 87 9.54 4.91 4.19
CA ASP A 87 8.98 6.27 4.10
C ASP A 87 8.75 6.79 5.52
N ALA A 88 9.05 8.06 5.80
CA ALA A 88 8.81 8.65 7.11
C ALA A 88 7.32 8.67 7.49
N ARG A 89 6.42 8.75 6.51
CA ARG A 89 4.96 8.77 6.70
C ARG A 89 4.43 7.51 7.37
N PHE A 90 5.10 6.35 7.25
CA PHE A 90 4.68 5.14 7.96
C PHE A 90 4.78 5.26 9.49
N LYS A 91 5.48 6.28 10.02
CA LYS A 91 5.52 6.59 11.46
C LYS A 91 4.40 7.54 11.91
N ASP A 92 3.72 8.19 10.98
CA ASP A 92 2.59 9.07 11.28
C ASP A 92 1.35 8.23 11.64
N ALA A 93 0.63 8.62 12.69
CA ALA A 93 -0.60 7.98 13.13
C ALA A 93 -1.64 7.86 12.02
N ALA A 94 -1.64 8.77 11.04
CA ALA A 94 -2.50 8.72 9.87
C ALA A 94 -2.28 7.45 9.02
N TYR A 95 -1.08 6.88 9.02
CA TYR A 95 -0.71 5.69 8.24
C TYR A 95 -0.46 4.47 9.14
N SER A 96 0.13 4.64 10.32
CA SER A 96 0.47 3.51 11.20
C SER A 96 -0.77 2.79 11.76
N ARG A 97 -1.91 3.49 11.86
CA ARG A 97 -3.21 2.93 12.27
C ARG A 97 -3.75 1.79 11.39
N PHE A 98 -3.16 1.57 10.22
CA PHE A 98 -3.55 0.51 9.29
C PHE A 98 -2.80 -0.81 9.49
N PHE A 99 -1.87 -0.86 10.45
CA PHE A 99 -1.14 -2.06 10.87
C PHE A 99 -1.57 -2.47 12.28
#